data_AF-A0A258ETY7-F1
#
_entry.id   AF-A0A258ETY7-F1
#
_cell.length_a   1.000
_cell.length_b   1.000
_cell.length_c   1.000
_cell.angle_alpha   90.00
_cell.angle_beta   90.00
_cell.angle_gamma   90.00
#
_symmetry.space_group_name_H-M   'P 1'
#
loop_
_entity.id
_entity.type
_entity.pdbx_description
1 polymer ?
#
loop_
_entity_poly.entity_id
_entity_poly.type
_entity_poly.pdbx_seq_one_letter_code
_entity_poly.pdbx_strand_id
1 'polypeptide(L)'
;MNKLCILILITIAFIGCDGRLRAYMTNEDVLRETDLLESFSEELKYIPEQPTEIVTDTILSNGFHIKTTYHSIENSFVSKKAKNKNGKSINTHHHNFEVQFQIHKS
;
A
#
# COMPACT_ATOMS: atom_id res chain seq x y z
N MET A 1 57.98 -9.52 -8.99
CA MET A 1 56.56 -9.13 -8.84
C MET A 1 56.40 -8.53 -7.45
N ASN A 2 56.11 -7.22 -7.35
CA ASN A 2 56.14 -6.53 -6.07
C ASN A 2 55.03 -7.07 -5.15
N LYS A 3 55.31 -7.32 -3.86
CA LYS A 3 54.35 -7.96 -2.93
C LYS A 3 53.01 -7.20 -2.85
N LEU A 4 53.06 -5.90 -3.06
CA LEU A 4 51.90 -5.01 -3.16
C LEU A 4 50.96 -5.36 -4.33
N CYS A 5 51.51 -5.73 -5.49
CA CYS A 5 50.70 -6.10 -6.67
C CYS A 5 49.92 -7.40 -6.43
N ILE A 6 50.51 -8.35 -5.69
CA ILE A 6 49.84 -9.62 -5.34
C ILE A 6 48.68 -9.35 -4.39
N LEU A 7 48.86 -8.46 -3.41
CA LEU A 7 47.80 -8.08 -2.47
C LEU A 7 46.60 -7.44 -3.18
N ILE A 8 46.86 -6.54 -4.14
CA ILE A 8 45.80 -5.86 -4.92
C ILE A 8 45.02 -6.85 -5.81
N LEU A 9 45.70 -7.84 -6.41
CA LEU A 9 45.01 -8.86 -7.21
C LEU A 9 44.10 -9.74 -6.36
N ILE A 10 44.49 -10.04 -5.12
CA ILE A 10 43.68 -10.81 -4.19
C ILE A 10 42.43 -10.03 -3.76
N THR A 11 42.54 -8.73 -3.46
CA THR A 11 41.37 -7.93 -3.06
C THR A 11 40.36 -7.78 -4.19
N ILE A 12 40.82 -7.56 -5.43
CA ILE A 12 39.94 -7.49 -6.61
C ILE A 12 39.22 -8.82 -6.85
N ALA A 13 39.89 -9.96 -6.63
CA ALA A 13 39.29 -11.29 -6.78
C ALA A 13 38.16 -11.56 -5.77
N PHE A 14 38.24 -11.00 -4.55
CA PHE A 14 37.19 -11.17 -3.54
C PHE A 14 36.00 -10.22 -3.74
N ILE A 15 36.21 -9.00 -4.24
CA ILE A 15 35.12 -8.02 -4.46
C ILE A 15 34.16 -8.47 -5.59
N GLY A 16 34.67 -9.20 -6.60
CA GLY A 16 33.85 -9.66 -7.73
C GLY A 16 32.98 -10.89 -7.45
N CYS A 17 33.11 -11.54 -6.29
CA CYS A 17 32.44 -12.81 -6.01
C CYS A 17 30.93 -12.64 -5.75
N ASP A 18 30.53 -11.54 -5.10
CA ASP A 18 29.14 -11.26 -4.73
C ASP A 18 28.26 -10.99 -5.97
N GLY A 19 28.74 -10.17 -6.90
CA GLY A 19 28.04 -9.88 -8.15
C GLY A 19 27.89 -11.08 -9.08
N ARG A 20 28.81 -12.06 -9.01
CA ARG A 20 28.75 -13.27 -9.82
C ARG A 20 27.63 -14.21 -9.37
N LEU A 21 27.40 -14.34 -8.06
CA LEU A 21 26.31 -15.18 -7.54
C LEU A 21 24.95 -14.58 -7.92
N ARG A 22 24.80 -13.26 -7.75
CA ARG A 22 23.57 -12.52 -8.05
C ARG A 22 23.18 -12.55 -9.54
N ALA A 23 24.15 -12.71 -10.44
CA ALA A 23 23.90 -12.81 -11.89
C ALA A 23 23.14 -14.07 -12.32
N TYR A 24 23.11 -15.12 -11.49
CA TYR A 24 22.40 -16.37 -11.77
C TYR A 24 21.06 -16.49 -11.03
N MET A 25 20.71 -15.50 -10.19
CA MET A 25 19.46 -15.49 -9.46
C MET A 25 18.33 -14.94 -10.32
N THR A 26 17.12 -15.48 -10.13
CA THR A 26 15.93 -14.87 -10.71
C THR A 26 15.51 -13.63 -9.92
N ASN A 27 14.70 -12.76 -10.52
CA ASN A 27 14.15 -11.61 -9.81
C ASN A 27 13.33 -12.04 -8.58
N GLU A 28 12.63 -13.17 -8.67
CA GLU A 28 11.87 -13.72 -7.55
C GLU A 28 12.79 -14.16 -6.40
N ASP A 29 13.92 -14.81 -6.72
CA ASP A 29 14.89 -15.24 -5.71
C ASP A 29 15.55 -14.06 -5.01
N VAL A 30 15.89 -13.00 -5.75
CA VAL A 30 16.43 -11.76 -5.18
C VAL A 30 15.41 -11.09 -4.26
N LEU A 31 14.14 -11.04 -4.65
CA LEU A 31 13.07 -10.51 -3.81
C LEU A 31 12.80 -11.39 -2.58
N ARG A 32 12.99 -12.71 -2.69
CA ARG A 32 12.81 -13.65 -1.59
C ARG A 32 13.95 -13.55 -0.56
N GLU A 33 15.21 -13.43 -1.01
CA GLU A 33 16.36 -13.24 -0.12
C GLU A 33 16.34 -11.91 0.64
N THR A 34 15.66 -10.91 0.08
CA THR A 34 15.55 -9.57 0.67
C THR A 34 14.27 -9.36 1.49
N ASP A 35 13.44 -10.40 1.67
CA ASP A 35 12.12 -10.33 2.30
C ASP A 35 11.17 -9.31 1.64
N LEU A 36 11.42 -8.97 0.37
CA LEU A 36 10.62 -8.00 -0.40
C LEU A 36 9.55 -8.66 -1.28
N LEU A 37 9.61 -9.98 -1.49
CA LEU A 37 8.72 -10.69 -2.41
C LEU A 37 7.24 -10.51 -2.06
N GLU A 38 6.90 -10.57 -0.77
CA GLU A 38 5.52 -10.41 -0.31
C GLU A 38 5.01 -8.98 -0.52
N SER A 39 5.81 -7.98 -0.16
CA SER A 39 5.50 -6.56 -0.36
C SER A 39 5.38 -6.21 -1.85
N PHE A 40 6.28 -6.74 -2.69
CA PHE A 40 6.26 -6.54 -4.14
C PHE A 40 5.03 -7.15 -4.82
N SER A 41 4.51 -8.24 -4.25
CA SER A 41 3.34 -8.95 -4.79
C SER A 41 2.01 -8.45 -4.23
N GLU A 42 2.03 -7.55 -3.23
CA GLU A 42 0.83 -7.03 -2.58
C GLU A 42 0.10 -6.02 -3.49
N GLU A 43 -1.19 -6.24 -3.70
CA GLU A 43 -2.05 -5.28 -4.40
C GLU A 43 -2.68 -4.34 -3.39
N LEU A 44 -2.48 -3.04 -3.55
CA LEU A 44 -3.03 -2.02 -2.67
C LEU A 44 -4.26 -1.37 -3.31
N LYS A 45 -5.39 -1.32 -2.58
CA LYS A 45 -6.65 -0.70 -3.04
C LYS A 45 -7.18 0.30 -2.03
N TYR A 46 -7.78 1.39 -2.51
CA TYR A 46 -8.48 2.37 -1.67
C TYR A 46 -9.96 2.41 -2.04
N ILE A 47 -10.84 2.44 -1.04
CA ILE A 47 -12.29 2.51 -1.23
C ILE A 47 -12.87 3.60 -0.31
N PRO A 48 -13.52 4.65 -0.87
CA PRO A 48 -13.51 5.03 -2.29
C PRO A 48 -12.10 5.40 -2.78
N GLU A 49 -11.87 5.32 -4.10
CA GLU A 49 -10.56 5.62 -4.71
C GLU A 49 -10.23 7.11 -4.68
N GLN A 50 -11.25 7.97 -4.67
CA GLN A 50 -11.13 9.42 -4.63
C GLN A 50 -11.89 9.98 -3.43
N PRO A 51 -11.44 11.13 -2.89
CA PRO A 51 -12.18 11.86 -1.88
C PRO A 51 -13.64 12.06 -2.34
N THR A 52 -14.57 11.63 -1.52
CA THR A 52 -16.00 11.57 -1.85
C THR A 52 -16.82 12.30 -0.80
N GLU A 53 -17.79 13.07 -1.30
CA GLU A 53 -18.83 13.69 -0.50
C GLU A 53 -20.19 13.11 -0.91
N ILE A 54 -20.99 12.71 0.09
CA ILE A 54 -22.36 12.23 -0.12
C ILE A 54 -23.30 13.15 0.65
N VAL A 55 -24.23 13.79 -0.04
CA VAL A 55 -25.24 14.67 0.57
C VAL A 55 -26.60 13.99 0.49
N THR A 56 -27.25 13.83 1.65
CA THR A 56 -28.63 13.36 1.76
C THR A 56 -29.49 14.48 2.33
N ASP A 57 -30.59 14.76 1.65
CA ASP A 57 -31.55 15.79 2.03
C ASP A 57 -32.91 15.11 2.24
N THR A 58 -33.47 15.23 3.44
CA THR A 58 -34.70 14.51 3.81
C THR A 58 -35.62 15.41 4.63
N ILE A 59 -36.88 15.51 4.20
CA ILE A 59 -37.95 16.17 4.94
C ILE A 59 -38.84 15.08 5.56
N LEU A 60 -38.94 15.08 6.89
CA LEU A 60 -39.80 14.19 7.65
C LEU A 60 -41.24 14.71 7.65
N SER A 61 -42.21 13.80 7.80
CA SER A 61 -43.65 14.13 7.82
C SER A 61 -44.06 15.06 8.97
N ASN A 62 -43.25 15.14 10.03
CA ASN A 62 -43.44 16.04 11.16
C ASN A 62 -42.81 17.43 10.94
N GLY A 63 -42.37 17.76 9.72
CA GLY A 63 -41.87 19.08 9.34
C GLY A 63 -40.40 19.34 9.66
N PHE A 64 -39.66 18.34 10.14
CA PHE A 64 -38.20 18.46 10.28
C PHE A 64 -37.52 18.20 8.94
N HIS A 65 -36.60 19.07 8.57
CA HIS A 65 -35.71 18.90 7.43
C HIS A 65 -34.31 18.59 7.98
N ILE A 66 -33.81 17.41 7.58
CA ILE A 66 -32.54 16.86 7.97
C ILE A 66 -31.66 16.81 6.72
N LYS A 67 -30.56 17.56 6.74
CA LYS A 67 -29.49 17.47 5.75
C LYS A 67 -28.29 16.77 6.40
N THR A 68 -27.84 15.69 5.76
CA THR A 68 -26.69 14.90 6.21
C THR A 68 -25.62 14.94 5.13
N THR A 69 -24.40 15.32 5.51
CA THR A 69 -23.24 15.32 4.62
C THR A 69 -22.19 14.36 5.14
N TYR A 70 -21.77 13.40 4.32
CA TYR A 70 -20.69 12.47 4.60
C TYR A 70 -19.44 12.89 3.82
N HIS A 71 -18.30 13.00 4.49
CA HIS A 71 -17.02 13.32 3.86
C HIS A 71 -16.00 12.22 4.15
N SER A 72 -15.37 11.68 3.10
CA SER A 72 -14.25 10.76 3.30
C SER A 72 -13.05 11.50 3.89
N ILE A 73 -12.43 10.93 4.91
CA ILE A 73 -11.26 11.51 5.57
C ILE A 73 -10.00 11.03 4.87
N GLU A 74 -9.18 11.96 4.39
CA GLU A 74 -7.88 11.66 3.80
C GLU A 74 -6.94 11.04 4.85
N ASN A 75 -6.12 10.07 4.46
CA ASN A 75 -5.14 9.42 5.35
C ASN A 75 -5.74 8.73 6.60
N SER A 76 -7.05 8.53 6.65
CA SER A 76 -7.75 7.82 7.72
C SER A 76 -8.55 6.67 7.13
N PHE A 77 -8.13 5.44 7.44
CA PHE A 77 -8.72 4.24 6.87
C PHE A 77 -8.60 3.03 7.79
N VAL A 78 -9.44 2.02 7.53
CA VAL A 78 -9.33 0.68 8.10
C VAL A 78 -8.86 -0.28 7.02
N SER A 79 -7.81 -1.03 7.32
CA SER A 79 -7.17 -1.95 6.36
C SER A 79 -7.72 -3.36 6.50
N LYS A 80 -7.97 -4.02 5.37
CA LYS A 80 -8.35 -5.42 5.29
C LYS A 80 -7.44 -6.17 4.33
N LYS A 81 -6.76 -7.19 4.83
CA LYS A 81 -5.95 -8.09 4.01
C LYS A 81 -6.78 -9.31 3.59
N ALA A 82 -6.69 -9.67 2.32
CA ALA A 82 -7.31 -10.85 1.75
C ALA A 82 -6.35 -11.50 0.74
N LYS A 83 -6.44 -12.83 0.56
CA LYS A 83 -5.73 -13.54 -0.50
C LYS A 83 -6.69 -13.85 -1.64
N ASN A 84 -6.29 -13.55 -2.87
CA ASN A 84 -7.06 -13.95 -4.05
C ASN A 84 -6.84 -15.44 -4.37
N LYS A 85 -7.64 -16.02 -5.26
CA LYS A 85 -7.55 -17.40 -5.76
C LYS A 85 -6.16 -17.75 -6.31
N ASN A 86 -5.40 -16.75 -6.78
CA ASN A 86 -4.05 -16.91 -7.31
C ASN A 86 -2.95 -16.77 -6.22
N GLY A 87 -3.32 -16.74 -4.93
CA GLY A 87 -2.36 -16.59 -3.82
C GLY A 87 -1.87 -15.16 -3.58
N LYS A 88 -2.18 -14.21 -4.47
CA LYS A 88 -1.82 -12.78 -4.34
C LYS A 88 -2.47 -12.14 -3.10
N SER A 89 -1.67 -11.47 -2.27
CA SER A 89 -2.17 -10.65 -1.16
C SER A 89 -2.77 -9.35 -1.69
N ILE A 90 -3.98 -9.02 -1.24
CA ILE A 90 -4.66 -7.77 -1.54
C ILE A 90 -4.90 -7.06 -0.21
N ASN A 91 -4.37 -5.86 -0.07
CA ASN A 91 -4.61 -4.97 1.06
C ASN A 91 -5.57 -3.86 0.61
N THR A 92 -6.77 -3.85 1.19
CA THR A 92 -7.81 -2.87 0.89
C THR A 92 -7.95 -1.89 2.05
N HIS A 93 -7.76 -0.60 1.78
CA HIS A 93 -7.97 0.50 2.71
C HIS A 93 -9.37 1.07 2.49
N HIS A 94 -10.22 0.96 3.50
CA HIS A 94 -11.54 1.57 3.52
C HIS A 94 -11.45 2.92 4.24
N HIS A 95 -11.68 4.03 3.54
CA HIS A 95 -11.64 5.34 4.17
C HIS A 95 -12.71 5.49 5.23
N ASN A 96 -12.33 6.13 6.33
CA ASN A 96 -13.29 6.57 7.34
C ASN A 96 -14.06 7.78 6.82
N PHE A 97 -15.26 7.99 7.35
CA PHE A 97 -16.11 9.11 7.00
C PHE A 97 -16.42 9.95 8.22
N GLU A 98 -16.35 11.27 8.05
CA GLU A 98 -16.94 12.24 8.96
C GLU A 98 -18.35 12.56 8.50
N VAL A 99 -19.26 12.78 9.45
CA VAL A 99 -20.67 13.05 9.15
C VAL A 99 -21.10 14.35 9.82
N GLN A 100 -21.66 15.26 9.03
CA GLN A 100 -22.27 16.49 9.50
C GLN A 100 -23.80 16.39 9.38
N PHE A 101 -24.51 16.71 10.46
CA PHE A 101 -25.96 16.80 10.50
C PHE A 101 -26.39 18.26 10.64
N GLN A 102 -27.32 18.68 9.78
CA GLN A 102 -28.01 19.96 9.89
C GLN A 102 -29.51 19.67 10.00
N ILE A 103 -30.12 20.15 11.07
CA ILE A 103 -31.54 19.92 11.36
C ILE A 103 -32.20 21.28 11.49
N HIS A 104 -33.27 21.48 10.73
CA HIS A 104 -34.14 22.63 10.90
C HIS A 104 -35.60 22.19 10.90
N LYS A 105 -36.44 23.01 11.52
CA LYS A 105 -37.88 22.83 11.56
C LYS A 105 -38.51 23.95 10.72
N SER A 106 -39.32 23.55 9.74
CA SER A 106 -40.15 24.48 8.96
C SER A 106 -41.36 24.95 9.75
#